data_AF-A0A8G2BI41-F1
#
_entry.id   AF-A0A8G2BI41-F1
#
_cell.length_a   1.000
_cell.length_b   1.000
_cell.length_c   1.000
_cell.angle_alpha   90.00
_cell.angle_beta   90.00
_cell.angle_gamma   90.00
#
_symmetry.space_group_name_H-M   'P 1'
#
loop_
_entity.id
_entity.type
_entity.pdbx_description
1 polymer ?
#
loop_
_entity_poly.entity_id
_entity_poly.type
_entity_poly.pdbx_seq_one_letter_code
_entity_poly.pdbx_strand_id
1 'polypeptide(L)'
;MYGGAEYTTMSNDLGITHDLAIKRLKGAIRLAIPDAARRRHVSEVTGIPIRTLESYGNGEAAPTLVNFLLLSRVLGAAFVTDVMSPTGLQVSLLEPGSIDPHELLTATLHNAAALSAALDDGRLDHRERLALAPAARELGCDLIAFSHSMKPEP
;
A
#
# COMPACT_ATOMS: atom_id res chain seq x y z
N MET A 1 -1.08 -49.91 7.21
CA MET A 1 -1.77 -48.75 7.79
C MET A 1 -0.88 -47.54 7.59
N TYR A 2 -1.13 -46.73 6.56
CA TYR A 2 -0.41 -45.48 6.34
C TYR A 2 -1.17 -44.37 7.07
N GLY A 3 -0.51 -43.74 8.04
CA GLY A 3 -1.04 -42.60 8.79
C GLY A 3 -1.28 -41.43 7.84
N GLY A 4 -2.53 -40.96 7.82
CA GLY A 4 -2.91 -39.74 7.12
C GLY A 4 -2.22 -38.56 7.76
N ALA A 5 -1.31 -37.93 7.03
CA ALA A 5 -0.86 -36.59 7.35
C ALA A 5 -2.07 -35.66 7.15
N GLU A 6 -2.61 -35.17 8.25
CA GLU A 6 -3.53 -34.04 8.25
C GLU A 6 -2.79 -32.87 7.61
N TYR A 7 -3.13 -32.57 6.36
CA TYR A 7 -2.83 -31.28 5.78
C TYR A 7 -3.59 -30.24 6.60
N THR A 8 -2.92 -29.67 7.60
CA THR A 8 -3.35 -28.41 8.18
C THR A 8 -3.38 -27.40 7.04
N THR A 9 -4.56 -27.18 6.48
CA THR A 9 -4.82 -26.06 5.58
C THR A 9 -4.40 -24.82 6.34
N MET A 10 -3.23 -24.25 6.02
CA MET A 10 -2.88 -22.92 6.48
C MET A 10 -3.97 -22.01 5.91
N SER A 11 -4.95 -21.69 6.77
CA SER A 11 -5.97 -20.70 6.45
C SER A 11 -5.21 -19.42 6.15
N ASN A 12 -5.17 -19.06 4.87
CA ASN A 12 -4.55 -17.84 4.38
C ASN A 12 -5.50 -16.69 4.69
N ASP A 13 -5.87 -16.57 5.96
CA ASP A 13 -6.81 -15.59 6.49
C ASP A 13 -6.04 -14.27 6.59
N LEU A 14 -5.86 -13.62 5.44
CA LEU A 14 -5.28 -12.29 5.32
C LEU A 14 -6.10 -11.23 6.08
N GLY A 15 -7.16 -11.61 6.79
CA GLY A 15 -7.80 -10.84 7.87
C GLY A 15 -8.57 -9.59 7.43
N ILE A 16 -8.54 -9.25 6.14
CA ILE A 16 -9.26 -8.10 5.61
C ILE A 16 -10.62 -8.55 5.10
N THR A 17 -11.63 -8.27 5.91
CA THR A 17 -13.03 -8.45 5.50
C THR A 17 -13.44 -7.33 4.55
N HIS A 18 -14.40 -7.63 3.66
CA HIS A 18 -15.00 -6.65 2.77
C HIS A 18 -15.59 -5.45 3.55
N ASP A 19 -16.19 -5.71 4.71
CA ASP A 19 -16.75 -4.67 5.58
C ASP A 19 -15.69 -3.75 6.18
N LEU A 20 -14.53 -4.31 6.56
CA LEU A 20 -13.40 -3.52 7.03
C LEU A 20 -12.87 -2.61 5.92
N ALA A 21 -12.75 -3.13 4.69
CA ALA A 21 -12.32 -2.36 3.54
C ALA A 21 -13.28 -1.19 3.23
N ILE A 22 -14.59 -1.44 3.22
CA ILE A 22 -15.60 -0.38 3.02
C ILE A 22 -15.54 0.66 4.14
N LYS A 23 -15.43 0.24 5.40
CA LYS A 23 -15.34 1.17 6.54
C LYS A 23 -14.13 2.09 6.44
N ARG A 24 -12.98 1.56 6.00
CA ARG A 24 -11.74 2.33 5.81
C ARG A 24 -11.87 3.29 4.64
N LEU A 25 -12.34 2.83 3.49
CA LEU A 25 -12.60 3.68 2.31
C LEU A 25 -13.55 4.83 2.65
N LYS A 26 -14.65 4.54 3.34
CA LYS A 26 -15.59 5.56 3.81
C LYS A 26 -14.91 6.61 4.69
N GLY A 27 -14.13 6.17 5.68
CA GLY A 27 -13.42 7.06 6.59
C GLY A 27 -12.42 7.96 5.86
N ALA A 28 -11.59 7.37 5.00
CA ALA A 28 -10.59 8.07 4.22
C ALA A 28 -11.23 9.08 3.24
N ILE A 29 -12.33 8.72 2.58
CA ILE A 29 -13.05 9.61 1.65
C ILE A 29 -13.67 10.79 2.39
N ARG A 30 -14.27 10.58 3.57
CA ARG A 30 -14.82 11.68 4.38
C ARG A 30 -13.75 12.64 4.85
N LEU A 31 -12.59 12.13 5.22
CA LEU A 31 -11.46 12.96 5.65
C LEU A 31 -10.89 13.77 4.48
N ALA A 32 -10.71 13.13 3.32
CA ALA A 32 -10.11 13.74 2.14
C ALA A 32 -11.07 14.67 1.35
N ILE A 33 -12.38 14.49 1.51
CA ILE A 33 -13.44 15.29 0.87
C ILE A 33 -14.42 15.80 1.94
N PRO A 34 -13.99 16.75 2.79
CA PRO A 34 -14.75 17.17 3.97
C PRO A 34 -16.01 17.98 3.65
N ASP A 35 -16.00 18.70 2.52
CA ASP A 35 -17.06 19.65 2.18
C ASP A 35 -17.50 19.55 0.71
N ALA A 36 -18.57 20.28 0.39
CA ALA A 36 -19.17 20.29 -0.94
C ALA A 36 -18.28 20.97 -2.00
N ALA A 37 -17.44 21.93 -1.61
CA ALA A 37 -16.54 22.61 -2.55
C ALA A 37 -15.42 21.66 -3.00
N ARG A 38 -14.79 20.95 -2.06
CA ARG A 38 -13.80 19.92 -2.36
C ARG A 38 -14.41 18.79 -3.19
N ARG A 39 -15.66 18.39 -2.90
CA ARG A 39 -16.36 17.35 -3.66
C ARG A 39 -16.62 17.74 -5.11
N ARG A 40 -17.03 18.99 -5.36
CA ARG A 40 -17.17 19.54 -6.72
C ARG A 40 -15.86 19.49 -7.47
N HIS A 41 -14.78 19.98 -6.85
CA HIS A 41 -13.45 19.95 -7.46
C HIS A 41 -12.99 18.52 -7.80
N VAL A 42 -13.14 17.57 -6.88
CA VAL A 42 -12.78 16.16 -7.14
C VAL A 42 -13.63 15.60 -8.28
N SER A 43 -14.92 15.90 -8.33
CA SER A 43 -15.83 15.48 -9.41
C SER A 43 -15.38 16.02 -10.77
N GLU A 44 -15.02 17.30 -10.84
CA GLU A 44 -14.54 17.95 -12.07
C GLU A 44 -13.23 17.35 -12.58
N VAL A 45 -12.28 17.08 -11.68
CA VAL A 45 -10.95 16.55 -12.05
C VAL A 45 -11.00 15.05 -12.39
N THR A 46 -11.82 14.27 -11.68
CA THR A 46 -11.88 12.81 -11.86
C THR A 46 -12.94 12.36 -12.86
N GLY A 47 -13.92 13.22 -13.18
CA GLY A 47 -15.11 12.85 -13.94
C GLY A 47 -16.11 11.99 -13.16
N ILE A 48 -15.84 11.68 -11.88
CA ILE A 48 -16.75 10.87 -11.05
C ILE A 48 -17.92 11.76 -10.62
N PRO A 49 -19.19 11.37 -10.85
CA PRO A 49 -20.34 12.18 -10.46
C PRO A 49 -20.37 12.49 -8.96
N ILE A 50 -20.77 13.70 -8.59
CA ILE A 50 -20.88 14.14 -7.17
C ILE A 50 -21.68 13.14 -6.34
N ARG A 51 -22.81 12.65 -6.88
CA ARG A 51 -23.68 11.69 -6.21
C ARG A 51 -23.00 10.35 -5.92
N THR A 52 -22.06 9.95 -6.79
CA THR A 52 -21.25 8.74 -6.59
C THR A 52 -20.20 8.96 -5.50
N LEU A 53 -19.56 10.13 -5.46
CA LEU A 53 -18.64 10.50 -4.38
C LEU A 53 -19.34 10.53 -3.00
N GLU A 54 -20.60 10.99 -2.97
CA GLU A 54 -21.45 10.94 -1.77
C GLU A 54 -21.73 9.51 -1.33
N SER A 55 -22.11 8.64 -2.26
CA SER A 55 -22.34 7.23 -1.99
C SER A 55 -21.11 6.55 -1.39
N TYR A 56 -19.91 6.86 -1.90
CA TYR A 56 -18.65 6.38 -1.33
C TYR A 56 -18.39 6.94 0.08
N GLY A 57 -18.60 8.24 0.27
CA GLY A 57 -18.46 8.89 1.58
C GLY A 57 -19.50 8.41 2.60
N ASN A 58 -20.64 7.89 2.18
CA ASN A 58 -21.64 7.28 3.04
C ASN A 58 -21.36 5.80 3.32
N GLY A 59 -20.52 5.16 2.50
CA GLY A 59 -20.26 3.72 2.53
C GLY A 59 -21.38 2.88 1.92
N GLU A 60 -22.23 3.50 1.10
CA GLU A 60 -23.29 2.81 0.35
C GLU A 60 -22.71 2.01 -0.82
N ALA A 61 -21.57 2.46 -1.36
CA ALA A 61 -20.84 1.79 -2.42
C ALA A 61 -19.32 1.90 -2.19
N ALA A 62 -18.57 0.95 -2.73
CA ALA A 62 -17.11 1.04 -2.83
C ALA A 62 -16.71 1.56 -4.23
N PRO A 63 -15.62 2.34 -4.34
CA PRO A 63 -15.04 2.66 -5.63
C PRO A 63 -14.62 1.41 -6.39
N THR A 64 -14.83 1.38 -7.70
CA THR A 64 -14.14 0.42 -8.57
C THR A 64 -12.63 0.69 -8.54
N LEU A 65 -11.80 -0.26 -8.95
CA LEU A 65 -10.35 -0.06 -9.00
C LEU A 65 -9.98 1.18 -9.84
N VAL A 66 -10.65 1.40 -10.96
CA VAL A 66 -10.44 2.59 -11.82
C VAL A 66 -10.72 3.88 -11.05
N ASN A 67 -11.88 3.96 -10.38
CA ASN A 67 -12.24 5.16 -9.61
C ASN A 67 -11.33 5.35 -8.39
N PHE A 68 -10.87 4.27 -7.76
CA PHE A 68 -9.91 4.34 -6.68
C PHE A 68 -8.58 4.93 -7.14
N LEU A 69 -8.05 4.53 -8.31
CA LEU A 69 -6.81 5.09 -8.86
C LEU A 69 -6.97 6.58 -9.22
N LEU A 70 -8.11 6.97 -9.79
CA LEU A 70 -8.41 8.38 -10.06
C LEU A 70 -8.47 9.21 -8.78
N LEU A 71 -9.14 8.70 -7.74
CA LEU A 71 -9.19 9.35 -6.43
C LEU A 71 -7.80 9.42 -5.80
N SER A 72 -7.00 8.35 -5.88
CA SER A 72 -5.64 8.28 -5.34
C SER A 72 -4.73 9.35 -5.95
N ARG A 73 -4.85 9.58 -7.26
CA ARG A 73 -4.11 10.64 -7.96
C ARG A 73 -4.46 12.05 -7.47
N VAL A 74 -5.73 12.30 -7.15
CA VAL A 74 -6.22 13.64 -6.76
C VAL A 74 -6.09 13.90 -5.25
N LEU A 75 -6.26 12.87 -4.43
CA LEU A 75 -6.26 12.97 -2.97
C LEU A 75 -4.88 12.72 -2.34
N GLY A 76 -3.95 12.12 -3.09
CA GLY A 76 -2.54 11.96 -2.71
C GLY A 76 -2.25 10.76 -1.81
N ALA A 77 -0.97 10.56 -1.49
CA ALA A 77 -0.48 9.37 -0.76
C ALA A 77 -1.09 9.17 0.63
N ALA A 78 -1.44 10.25 1.34
CA ALA A 78 -2.06 10.14 2.66
C ALA A 78 -3.39 9.36 2.60
N PHE A 79 -4.23 9.68 1.61
CA PHE A 79 -5.48 8.95 1.36
C PHE A 79 -5.23 7.46 1.06
N VAL A 80 -4.26 7.16 0.19
CA VAL A 80 -3.96 5.78 -0.20
C VAL A 80 -3.40 4.99 0.98
N THR A 81 -2.51 5.59 1.76
CA THR A 81 -1.91 4.98 2.95
C THR A 81 -2.97 4.69 4.00
N ASP A 82 -3.94 5.58 4.23
CA ASP A 82 -5.04 5.34 5.17
C ASP A 82 -5.89 4.13 4.76
N VAL A 83 -6.19 3.99 3.47
CA VAL A 83 -6.95 2.86 2.93
C VAL A 83 -6.15 1.56 3.00
N MET A 84 -4.87 1.60 2.69
CA MET A 84 -3.99 0.43 2.62
C MET A 84 -3.44 -0.02 3.97
N SER A 85 -3.51 0.83 5.00
CA SER A 85 -2.97 0.56 6.35
C SER A 85 -3.27 -0.84 6.93
N PRO A 86 -4.47 -1.46 6.74
CA PRO A 86 -4.75 -2.80 7.28
C PRO A 86 -3.95 -3.92 6.60
N THR A 87 -3.43 -3.69 5.39
CA THR A 87 -2.56 -4.64 4.68
C THR A 87 -1.10 -4.55 5.14
N GLY A 88 -0.76 -3.56 5.97
CA GLY A 88 0.63 -3.24 6.33
C GLY A 88 1.43 -2.62 5.18
N LEU A 89 0.77 -2.21 4.09
CA LEU A 89 1.37 -1.46 2.99
C LEU A 89 1.29 0.04 3.28
N GLN A 90 2.37 0.74 2.99
CA GLN A 90 2.46 2.21 2.97
C GLN A 90 2.73 2.68 1.54
N VAL A 91 2.20 3.84 1.19
CA VAL A 91 2.38 4.41 -0.16
C VAL A 91 3.13 5.74 -0.05
N SER A 92 4.29 5.78 -0.69
CA SER A 92 5.08 7.00 -0.87
C SER A 92 4.90 7.50 -2.30
N LEU A 93 4.63 8.80 -2.45
CA LEU A 93 4.68 9.42 -3.77
C LEU A 93 6.15 9.52 -4.19
N LEU A 94 6.48 8.90 -5.33
CA LEU A 94 7.76 9.10 -5.98
C LEU A 94 7.57 10.29 -6.92
N GLU A 95 8.15 11.44 -6.58
CA GLU A 95 8.21 12.56 -7.52
C GLU A 95 9.12 12.14 -8.70
N PRO A 96 8.73 12.36 -9.96
CA PRO A 96 9.58 12.04 -11.10
C PRO A 96 10.94 12.74 -10.98
N GLY A 97 12.03 11.97 -10.97
CA GLY A 97 13.39 12.49 -10.80
C GLY A 97 13.80 12.90 -9.37
N SER A 98 12.94 12.67 -8.37
CA SER A 98 13.25 12.99 -6.96
C SER A 98 14.12 11.98 -6.24
N ILE A 99 14.38 10.84 -6.86
CA ILE A 99 15.21 9.80 -6.30
C ILE A 99 16.46 9.72 -7.14
N ASP A 100 17.59 10.13 -6.56
CA ASP A 100 18.89 9.81 -7.10
C ASP A 100 19.03 8.26 -7.08
N PRO A 101 19.14 7.61 -8.25
CA PRO A 101 19.31 6.16 -8.31
C PRO A 101 20.52 5.67 -7.50
N HIS A 102 21.56 6.49 -7.36
CA HIS A 102 22.74 6.15 -6.56
C HIS A 102 22.44 6.14 -5.05
N GLU A 103 21.72 7.14 -4.54
CA GLU A 103 21.32 7.18 -3.13
C GLU A 103 20.38 6.02 -2.80
N LEU A 104 19.41 5.75 -3.69
CA LEU A 104 18.48 4.63 -3.55
C LEU A 104 19.19 3.28 -3.56
N LEU A 105 20.08 3.03 -4.53
CA LEU A 105 20.88 1.80 -4.58
C LEU A 105 21.75 1.64 -3.34
N THR A 106 22.34 2.73 -2.85
CA THR A 106 23.18 2.69 -1.65
C THR A 106 22.37 2.30 -0.41
N ALA A 107 21.19 2.92 -0.22
CA ALA A 107 20.27 2.56 0.86
C ALA A 107 19.76 1.11 0.74
N THR A 108 19.39 0.69 -0.47
CA THR A 108 18.95 -0.67 -0.79
C THR A 108 20.03 -1.68 -0.41
N LEU A 109 21.28 -1.47 -0.84
CA LEU A 109 22.39 -2.37 -0.57
C LEU A 109 22.77 -2.40 0.91
N HIS A 110 22.66 -1.26 1.60
CA HIS A 110 22.89 -1.19 3.05
C HIS A 110 21.86 -2.02 3.82
N ASN A 111 20.57 -1.86 3.50
CA ASN A 111 19.48 -2.62 4.11
C ASN A 111 19.57 -4.12 3.77
N ALA A 112 19.93 -4.46 2.53
CA ALA A 112 20.16 -5.84 2.10
C ALA A 112 21.34 -6.49 2.85
N ALA A 113 22.42 -5.74 3.10
CA ALA A 113 23.56 -6.23 3.88
C ALA A 113 23.19 -6.47 5.35
N ALA A 114 22.42 -5.58 5.96
CA ALA A 114 21.94 -5.76 7.33
C ALA A 114 21.02 -6.98 7.46
N LEU A 115 20.12 -7.19 6.51
CA LEU A 115 19.30 -8.40 6.41
C LEU A 115 20.16 -9.65 6.20
N SER A 116 21.12 -9.61 5.28
CA SER A 116 22.03 -10.75 5.04
C SER A 116 22.78 -11.16 6.30
N ALA A 117 23.30 -10.21 7.07
CA ALA A 117 24.01 -10.48 8.32
C ALA A 117 23.09 -11.09 9.39
N ALA A 118 21.84 -10.62 9.47
CA ALA A 118 20.86 -11.14 10.42
C ALA A 118 20.29 -12.51 10.02
N LEU A 119 20.50 -12.97 8.78
CA LEU A 119 20.06 -14.26 8.26
C LEU A 119 21.18 -15.31 8.18
N ASP A 120 22.41 -14.92 8.51
CA ASP A 120 23.63 -15.73 8.28
C ASP A 120 23.65 -17.03 9.10
N ASP A 121 22.99 -17.05 10.26
CA ASP A 121 22.88 -18.23 11.11
C ASP A 121 21.81 -19.24 10.64
N GLY A 122 21.10 -18.92 9.56
CA GLY A 122 20.04 -19.72 8.96
C GLY A 122 18.75 -19.78 9.78
N ARG A 123 18.55 -18.89 10.76
CA ARG A 123 17.38 -18.82 11.62
C ARG A 123 16.76 -17.42 11.60
N LEU A 124 15.46 -17.38 11.84
CA LEU A 124 14.67 -16.15 11.97
C LEU A 124 13.63 -16.38 13.06
N ASP A 125 14.00 -16.06 14.29
CA ASP A 125 13.11 -16.18 15.43
C ASP A 125 12.01 -15.08 15.42
N HIS A 126 11.05 -15.16 16.35
CA HIS A 126 9.96 -14.19 16.36
C HIS A 126 10.46 -12.76 16.60
N ARG A 127 11.52 -12.58 17.39
CA ARG A 127 12.02 -11.27 17.82
C ARG A 127 12.80 -10.62 16.69
N GLU A 128 13.62 -11.40 16.00
CA GLU A 128 14.33 -11.01 14.78
C GLU A 128 13.36 -10.63 13.67
N ARG A 129 12.30 -11.43 13.45
CA ARG A 129 11.25 -11.08 12.47
C ARG A 129 10.59 -9.74 12.77
N LEU A 130 10.28 -9.47 14.03
CA LEU A 130 9.66 -8.19 14.43
C LEU A 130 10.63 -7.02 14.22
N ALA A 131 11.92 -7.21 14.53
CA ALA A 131 12.95 -6.19 14.36
C ALA A 131 13.28 -5.92 12.88
N LEU A 132 13.30 -6.97 12.04
CA LEU A 132 13.68 -6.89 10.63
C LEU A 132 12.52 -6.54 9.69
N ALA A 133 11.27 -6.73 10.11
CA ALA A 133 10.10 -6.48 9.26
C ALA A 133 10.02 -5.04 8.68
N PRO A 134 10.39 -3.96 9.40
CA PRO A 134 10.46 -2.62 8.82
C PRO A 134 11.52 -2.52 7.72
N ALA A 135 12.75 -2.98 7.99
CA ALA A 135 13.85 -2.94 7.03
C ALA A 135 13.59 -3.79 5.78
N ALA A 136 12.95 -4.95 5.93
CA ALA A 136 12.55 -5.79 4.80
C ALA A 136 11.47 -5.15 3.93
N ARG A 137 10.54 -4.38 4.53
CA ARG A 137 9.54 -3.62 3.78
C ARG A 137 10.16 -2.44 3.03
N GLU A 138 11.04 -1.68 3.70
CA GLU A 138 11.78 -0.58 3.07
C GLU A 138 12.60 -1.08 1.88
N LEU A 139 13.35 -2.19 2.05
CA LEU A 139 14.08 -2.82 0.96
C LEU A 139 13.17 -3.18 -0.23
N GLY A 140 11.99 -3.73 0.03
CA GLY A 140 11.01 -4.05 -1.00
C GLY A 140 10.51 -2.81 -1.74
N CYS A 141 10.24 -1.72 -1.02
CA CYS A 141 9.85 -0.44 -1.61
C CYS A 141 10.98 0.15 -2.47
N ASP A 142 12.22 0.13 -1.97
CA ASP A 142 13.38 0.68 -2.66
C ASP A 142 13.68 -0.07 -3.97
N LEU A 143 13.60 -1.41 -3.95
CA LEU A 143 13.79 -2.24 -5.15
C LEU A 143 12.71 -1.97 -6.23
N ILE A 144 11.46 -1.76 -5.82
CA ILE A 144 10.38 -1.39 -6.73
C ILE A 144 10.65 0.00 -7.34
N ALA A 145 11.00 0.98 -6.50
CA ALA A 145 11.33 2.33 -6.96
C ALA A 145 12.51 2.32 -7.95
N PHE A 146 13.56 1.55 -7.67
CA PHE A 146 14.70 1.39 -8.55
C PHE A 146 14.33 0.74 -9.89
N SER A 147 13.50 -0.30 -9.88
CA SER A 147 12.97 -0.92 -11.11
C SER A 147 12.23 0.09 -11.99
N HIS A 148 11.50 1.02 -11.38
CA HIS A 148 10.81 2.09 -12.10
C HIS A 148 11.76 3.14 -12.67
N SER A 149 12.82 3.52 -11.94
CA SER A 149 13.82 4.49 -12.43
C SER A 149 14.67 3.96 -13.59
N MET A 150 14.74 2.64 -13.76
CA MET A 150 15.49 1.99 -14.84
C MET A 150 14.67 1.80 -16.13
N LYS A 151 13.39 2.20 -16.17
CA LYS A 151 12.61 2.15 -17.42
C LYS A 151 13.16 3.19 -18.40
N PRO A 152 13.56 2.78 -19.63
CA PRO A 152 13.98 3.74 -20.64
C PRO A 152 12.83 4.70 -20.96
N GLU A 153 13.15 5.99 -21.11
CA GLU A 153 12.18 6.96 -21.63
C GLU A 153 11.71 6.52 -23.03
N PRO A 154 10.42 6.74 -23.36
CA PRO A 154 9.85 6.35 -24.66
C PRO A 154 10.45 7.12 -25.84
#